data_AF-A0A444L7X2-F1
#
_entry.id   AF-A0A444L7X2-F1
#
_cell.length_a   1.000
_cell.length_b   1.000
_cell.length_c   1.000
_cell.angle_alpha   90.00
_cell.angle_beta   90.00
_cell.angle_gamma   90.00
#
_symmetry.space_group_name_H-M   'P 1'
#
loop_
_entity.id
_entity.type
_entity.pdbx_description
1 polymer ?
#
loop_
_entity_poly.entity_id
_entity_poly.type
_entity_poly.pdbx_seq_one_letter_code
_entity_poly.pdbx_strand_id
1 'polypeptide(L)'
;MISDDYLNQFYILLKNKLKRERKIKNNSVFITFLEINSTSRFRLLNEATINSNEIPKNVLNLLLDKNYIQALTSIGNYAITAKGVWYCENQLKLIDEEKLLSYINKKFFTDGQKNSQEKTTLDDKEKIILFTMISARAFSEKSSVNLKPSENKRDKWLELLEASYDFLKNFGKINKIRKEDLFKKMGNEHIASSIFRHNNRMAQKTKLIYKYTGDYEYFLDIYSNYEFSTEKMSYLFWKLFQGELSEEMIDKIIEHCNRISKNESIYLFNLSEHIFSLPCYDNKLRDSLLDSIISRSKWENIG
;
A
#
# COMPACT_ATOMS: atom_id res chain seq x y z
N MET A 1 -34.42 -8.35 29.81
CA MET A 1 -34.28 -7.21 30.75
C MET A 1 -33.04 -7.39 31.61
N ILE A 2 -33.02 -8.17 32.70
CA ILE A 2 -31.83 -8.26 33.59
C ILE A 2 -30.56 -8.68 32.83
N SER A 3 -30.63 -9.65 31.91
CA SER A 3 -29.47 -10.08 31.11
C SER A 3 -28.94 -9.02 30.14
N ASP A 4 -29.82 -8.15 29.63
CA ASP A 4 -29.45 -7.10 28.68
C ASP A 4 -28.70 -5.96 29.40
N ASP A 5 -29.05 -5.70 30.67
CA ASP A 5 -28.36 -4.71 31.50
C ASP A 5 -26.90 -5.11 31.77
N TYR A 6 -26.64 -6.38 32.09
CA TYR A 6 -25.28 -6.88 32.27
C TYR A 6 -24.48 -6.86 30.95
N LEU A 7 -25.10 -7.26 29.83
CA LEU A 7 -24.43 -7.17 28.53
C LEU A 7 -24.08 -5.71 28.18
N ASN A 8 -24.97 -4.77 28.49
CA ASN A 8 -24.73 -3.34 28.32
C ASN A 8 -23.57 -2.84 29.19
N GLN A 9 -23.36 -3.38 30.40
CA GLN A 9 -22.20 -3.03 31.22
C GLN A 9 -20.88 -3.40 30.52
N PHE A 10 -20.77 -4.60 29.95
CA PHE A 10 -19.59 -4.97 29.15
C PHE A 10 -19.39 -4.03 27.96
N TYR A 11 -20.48 -3.71 27.23
CA TYR A 11 -20.40 -2.80 26.09
C TYR A 11 -19.95 -1.38 26.49
N ILE A 12 -20.52 -0.82 27.56
CA ILE A 12 -20.17 0.52 28.06
C ILE A 12 -18.72 0.55 28.54
N LEU A 13 -18.27 -0.48 29.26
CA LEU A 13 -16.89 -0.60 29.71
C LEU A 13 -15.93 -0.58 28.52
N LEU A 14 -16.17 -1.43 27.52
CA LEU A 14 -15.38 -1.48 26.29
C LEU A 14 -15.39 -0.14 25.55
N LYS A 15 -16.57 0.47 25.38
CA LYS A 15 -16.74 1.76 24.69
C LYS A 15 -15.96 2.87 25.40
N ASN A 16 -16.01 2.91 26.73
CA ASN A 16 -15.31 3.94 27.52
C ASN A 16 -13.80 3.77 27.46
N LYS A 17 -13.29 2.54 27.55
CA LYS A 17 -11.87 2.23 27.36
C LYS A 17 -11.41 2.64 25.96
N LEU A 18 -12.19 2.28 24.94
CA LEU A 18 -11.92 2.65 23.55
C LEU A 18 -11.89 4.18 23.36
N LYS A 19 -12.84 4.93 23.92
CA LYS A 19 -12.88 6.41 23.84
C LYS A 19 -11.65 7.08 24.44
N ARG A 20 -11.11 6.53 25.54
CA ARG A 20 -9.91 7.08 26.20
C ARG A 20 -8.66 6.89 25.35
N GLU A 21 -8.57 5.80 24.62
CA GLU A 21 -7.39 5.52 23.78
C GLU A 21 -7.47 6.12 22.38
N ARG A 22 -8.68 6.22 21.81
CA ARG A 22 -8.85 6.62 20.41
C ARG A 22 -10.24 7.18 20.10
N LYS A 23 -10.29 7.93 18.98
CA LYS A 23 -11.55 8.41 18.41
C LYS A 23 -12.39 7.23 17.90
N ILE A 24 -13.62 7.12 18.39
CA ILE A 24 -14.60 6.15 17.88
C ILE A 24 -15.04 6.57 16.47
N LYS A 25 -15.03 5.60 15.55
CA LYS A 25 -15.45 5.77 14.15
C LYS A 25 -16.95 5.46 14.02
N ASN A 26 -17.66 6.32 13.29
CA ASN A 26 -19.09 6.18 13.02
C ASN A 26 -19.94 5.93 14.28
N ASN A 27 -19.49 6.43 15.44
CA ASN A 27 -20.11 6.17 16.75
C ASN A 27 -20.26 4.68 17.12
N SER A 28 -19.56 3.77 16.42
CA SER A 28 -19.64 2.32 16.58
C SER A 28 -18.30 1.74 17.05
N VAL A 29 -18.34 1.01 18.16
CA VAL A 29 -17.26 0.17 18.67
C VAL A 29 -16.95 -0.92 17.64
N PHE A 30 -17.97 -1.54 17.05
CA PHE A 30 -17.81 -2.61 16.06
C PHE A 30 -16.98 -2.13 14.86
N ILE A 31 -17.40 -1.03 14.22
CA ILE A 31 -16.69 -0.43 13.09
C ILE A 31 -15.28 -0.01 13.49
N THR A 32 -15.12 0.59 14.67
CA THR A 32 -13.80 1.02 15.13
C THR A 32 -12.86 -0.19 15.24
N PHE A 33 -13.33 -1.31 15.81
CA PHE A 33 -12.55 -2.52 16.00
C PHE A 33 -12.08 -3.18 14.69
N LEU A 34 -12.82 -3.04 13.58
CA LEU A 34 -12.37 -3.55 12.28
C LEU A 34 -11.06 -2.92 11.79
N GLU A 35 -10.72 -1.72 12.27
CA GLU A 35 -9.50 -1.01 11.87
C GLU A 35 -8.34 -1.13 12.87
N ILE A 36 -8.56 -1.79 14.01
CA ILE A 36 -7.54 -1.91 15.06
C ILE A 36 -6.70 -3.16 14.81
N ASN A 37 -5.37 -3.04 14.92
CA ASN A 37 -4.47 -4.19 14.86
C ASN A 37 -4.77 -5.22 15.96
N SER A 38 -4.38 -6.49 15.75
CA SER A 38 -4.66 -7.60 16.67
C SER A 38 -4.19 -7.32 18.10
N THR A 39 -2.97 -6.83 18.29
CA THR A 39 -2.38 -6.55 19.61
C THR A 39 -3.17 -5.51 20.39
N SER A 40 -3.53 -4.40 19.74
CA SER A 40 -4.31 -3.33 20.35
C SER A 40 -5.74 -3.79 20.67
N ARG A 41 -6.37 -4.59 19.80
CA ARG A 41 -7.69 -5.18 20.06
C ARG A 41 -7.64 -6.07 21.29
N PHE A 42 -6.65 -6.96 21.35
CA PHE A 42 -6.49 -7.89 22.46
C PHE A 42 -6.30 -7.15 23.79
N ARG A 43 -5.43 -6.14 23.83
CA ARG A 43 -5.22 -5.31 25.01
C ARG A 43 -6.50 -4.61 25.47
N LEU A 44 -7.21 -3.95 24.55
CA LEU A 44 -8.47 -3.26 24.85
C LEU A 44 -9.54 -4.20 25.40
N LEU A 45 -9.66 -5.40 24.82
CA LEU A 45 -10.61 -6.41 25.30
C LEU A 45 -10.22 -6.91 26.69
N ASN A 46 -8.93 -7.12 26.96
CA ASN A 46 -8.45 -7.59 28.26
C ASN A 46 -8.66 -6.53 29.36
N GLU A 47 -8.45 -5.24 29.04
CA GLU A 47 -8.72 -4.12 29.95
C GLU A 47 -10.22 -3.83 30.17
N ALA A 48 -11.08 -4.38 29.33
CA ALA A 48 -12.54 -4.25 29.37
C ALA A 48 -13.22 -5.55 29.81
N THR A 49 -12.58 -6.29 30.70
CA THR A 49 -13.13 -7.50 31.30
C THR A 49 -13.96 -7.23 32.54
N ILE A 50 -14.93 -8.10 32.83
CA ILE A 50 -15.72 -8.11 34.08
C ILE A 50 -15.53 -9.47 34.75
N ASN A 51 -15.36 -9.47 36.07
CA ASN A 51 -15.15 -10.69 36.85
C ASN A 51 -16.47 -11.46 37.05
N SER A 52 -16.41 -12.80 37.06
CA SER A 52 -17.59 -13.66 37.30
C SER A 52 -18.28 -13.36 38.63
N ASN A 53 -17.55 -12.90 39.65
CA ASN A 53 -18.12 -12.59 40.95
C ASN A 53 -19.05 -11.37 40.93
N GLU A 54 -18.94 -10.52 39.90
CA GLU A 54 -19.76 -9.33 39.71
C GLU A 54 -21.07 -9.64 38.96
N ILE A 55 -21.25 -10.87 38.47
CA ILE A 55 -22.36 -11.26 37.61
C ILE A 55 -23.11 -12.45 38.22
N PRO A 56 -24.45 -12.38 38.38
CA PRO A 56 -25.24 -13.52 38.80
C PRO A 56 -25.01 -14.74 37.89
N LYS A 57 -24.75 -15.91 38.48
CA LYS A 57 -24.35 -17.13 37.76
C LYS A 57 -25.31 -17.52 36.63
N ASN A 58 -26.61 -17.34 36.85
CA ASN A 58 -27.65 -17.58 35.84
C ASN A 58 -27.53 -16.62 34.63
N VAL A 59 -27.21 -15.35 34.87
CA VAL A 59 -26.98 -14.35 33.81
C VAL A 59 -25.68 -14.64 33.08
N LEU A 60 -24.61 -14.97 33.81
CA LEU A 60 -23.31 -15.32 33.24
C LEU A 60 -23.43 -16.49 32.27
N ASN A 61 -24.08 -17.58 32.69
CA ASN A 61 -24.32 -18.75 31.84
C ASN A 61 -25.13 -18.38 30.60
N LEU A 62 -26.22 -17.61 30.75
CA LEU A 62 -27.03 -17.17 29.61
C LEU A 62 -26.25 -16.35 28.59
N LEU A 63 -25.37 -15.44 29.05
CA LEU A 63 -24.55 -14.61 28.16
C LEU A 63 -23.48 -15.44 27.43
N LEU A 64 -22.91 -16.44 28.09
CA LEU A 64 -21.98 -17.40 27.51
C LEU A 64 -22.68 -18.31 26.48
N ASP A 65 -23.83 -18.88 26.83
CA ASP A 65 -24.62 -19.75 25.95
C ASP A 65 -25.04 -19.04 24.66
N LYS A 66 -25.37 -17.73 24.77
CA LYS A 66 -25.68 -16.89 23.61
C LYS A 66 -24.45 -16.45 22.82
N ASN A 67 -23.24 -16.74 23.30
CA ASN A 67 -21.96 -16.27 22.76
C ASN A 67 -21.83 -14.74 22.72
N TYR A 68 -22.43 -14.03 23.69
CA TYR A 68 -22.31 -12.58 23.80
C TYR A 68 -21.07 -12.14 24.58
N ILE A 69 -20.56 -13.00 25.46
CA ILE A 69 -19.30 -12.82 26.17
C ILE A 69 -18.44 -14.09 26.02
N GLN A 70 -17.15 -13.97 26.29
CA GLN A 70 -16.19 -15.07 26.26
C GLN A 70 -15.14 -14.91 27.36
N ALA A 71 -14.58 -16.02 27.84
CA ALA A 71 -13.40 -15.96 28.69
C ALA A 71 -12.19 -15.48 27.89
N LEU A 72 -11.33 -14.67 28.53
CA LEU A 72 -10.01 -14.31 28.00
C LEU A 72 -8.91 -15.02 28.80
N THR A 73 -7.70 -14.47 28.79
CA THR A 73 -6.49 -15.08 29.37
C THR A 73 -6.51 -15.24 30.89
N SER A 74 -7.38 -14.53 31.61
CA SER A 74 -7.46 -14.62 33.07
C SER A 74 -8.70 -15.39 33.53
N ILE A 75 -8.49 -16.33 34.45
CA ILE A 75 -9.55 -17.17 35.02
C ILE A 75 -10.58 -16.27 35.71
N GLY A 76 -11.85 -16.48 35.39
CA GLY A 76 -12.97 -15.72 35.97
C GLY A 76 -13.20 -14.34 35.36
N ASN A 77 -12.44 -13.91 34.34
CA ASN A 77 -12.66 -12.65 33.66
C ASN A 77 -13.19 -12.86 32.24
N TYR A 78 -14.26 -12.14 31.93
CA TYR A 78 -14.98 -12.27 30.66
C TYR A 78 -14.91 -10.97 29.88
N ALA A 79 -14.92 -11.04 28.56
CA ALA A 79 -15.03 -9.89 27.68
C ALA A 79 -16.19 -10.09 26.70
N ILE A 80 -16.74 -8.98 26.21
CA ILE A 80 -17.78 -9.00 25.18
C ILE A 80 -17.22 -9.52 23.85
N THR A 81 -17.98 -10.35 23.15
CA THR A 81 -17.65 -10.85 21.82
C THR A 81 -18.11 -9.86 20.75
N ALA A 82 -17.68 -10.08 19.49
CA ALA A 82 -18.22 -9.33 18.36
C ALA A 82 -19.75 -9.46 18.26
N LYS A 83 -20.30 -10.64 18.55
CA LYS A 83 -21.75 -10.89 18.57
C LYS A 83 -22.45 -10.09 19.67
N GLY A 84 -21.85 -9.99 20.86
CA GLY A 84 -22.36 -9.16 21.95
C GLY A 84 -22.34 -7.68 21.61
N VAL A 85 -21.24 -7.18 21.03
CA VAL A 85 -21.13 -5.78 20.57
C VAL A 85 -22.19 -5.49 19.50
N TRP A 86 -22.32 -6.36 18.50
CA TRP A 86 -23.33 -6.24 17.45
C TRP A 86 -24.75 -6.15 18.05
N TYR A 87 -25.07 -7.04 18.98
CA TYR A 87 -26.37 -7.03 19.64
C TYR A 87 -26.65 -5.69 20.33
N CYS A 88 -25.72 -5.19 21.15
CA CYS A 88 -25.87 -3.89 21.81
C CYS A 88 -26.01 -2.74 20.80
N GLU A 89 -25.16 -2.67 19.78
CA GLU A 89 -25.17 -1.56 18.83
C GLU A 89 -26.38 -1.57 17.89
N ASN A 90 -26.88 -2.75 17.54
CA ASN A 90 -28.11 -2.90 16.77
C ASN A 90 -29.34 -2.46 17.58
N GLN A 91 -29.42 -2.83 18.86
CA GLN A 91 -30.49 -2.35 19.77
C GLN A 91 -30.45 -0.83 19.94
N LEU A 92 -29.25 -0.25 20.00
CA LEU A 92 -29.04 1.20 20.07
C LEU A 92 -29.20 1.92 18.72
N LYS A 93 -29.52 1.20 17.62
CA LYS A 93 -29.62 1.72 16.25
C LYS A 93 -28.36 2.45 15.76
N LEU A 94 -27.20 2.13 16.34
CA LEU A 94 -25.91 2.73 15.97
C LEU A 94 -25.38 2.11 14.67
N ILE A 95 -25.64 0.82 14.48
CA ILE A 95 -25.26 0.06 13.29
C ILE A 95 -26.39 -0.90 12.92
N ASP A 96 -26.50 -1.16 11.63
CA ASP A 96 -27.38 -2.16 11.03
C ASP A 96 -26.60 -2.87 9.91
N GLU A 97 -27.19 -3.90 9.32
CA GLU A 97 -26.51 -4.72 8.30
C GLU A 97 -26.06 -3.89 7.11
N GLU A 98 -26.94 -3.02 6.60
CA GLU A 98 -26.65 -2.12 5.48
C GLU A 98 -25.49 -1.18 5.78
N LYS A 99 -25.45 -0.55 6.97
CA LYS A 99 -24.33 0.31 7.38
C LYS A 99 -23.03 -0.48 7.49
N LEU A 100 -23.07 -1.71 8.00
CA LEU A 100 -21.87 -2.55 8.12
C LEU A 100 -21.34 -2.94 6.74
N LEU A 101 -22.20 -3.45 5.86
CA LEU A 101 -21.83 -3.86 4.50
C LEU A 101 -21.35 -2.66 3.68
N SER A 102 -22.04 -1.52 3.78
CA SER A 102 -21.62 -0.28 3.14
C SER A 102 -20.26 0.18 3.64
N TYR A 103 -20.00 0.10 4.94
CA TYR A 103 -18.70 0.42 5.52
C TYR A 103 -17.61 -0.55 5.02
N ILE A 104 -17.87 -1.85 5.03
CA ILE A 104 -16.92 -2.87 4.57
C ILE A 104 -16.58 -2.65 3.10
N ASN A 105 -17.60 -2.51 2.24
CA ASN A 105 -17.42 -2.25 0.83
C ASN A 105 -16.65 -0.94 0.61
N LYS A 106 -17.02 0.12 1.33
CA LYS A 106 -16.33 1.41 1.25
C LYS A 106 -14.87 1.30 1.67
N LYS A 107 -14.56 0.56 2.73
CA LYS A 107 -13.24 0.56 3.37
C LYS A 107 -12.25 -0.45 2.78
N PHE A 108 -12.72 -1.66 2.49
CA PHE A 108 -11.84 -2.79 2.14
C PHE A 108 -11.91 -3.16 0.66
N PHE A 109 -13.02 -2.84 -0.02
CA PHE A 109 -13.22 -3.19 -1.43
C PHE A 109 -13.09 -1.99 -2.37
N THR A 110 -13.47 -0.78 -1.92
CA THR A 110 -13.52 0.42 -2.77
C THR A 110 -12.69 1.61 -2.28
N ASP A 111 -12.15 1.64 -1.05
CA ASP A 111 -11.30 2.76 -0.55
C ASP A 111 -9.93 2.83 -1.27
N GLY A 112 -9.59 1.77 -2.01
CA GLY A 112 -8.50 1.76 -2.99
C GLY A 112 -8.88 2.35 -4.36
N GLN A 113 -10.16 2.66 -4.59
CA GLN A 113 -10.70 3.14 -5.88
C GLN A 113 -11.39 4.52 -5.80
N LYS A 114 -11.86 4.98 -4.63
CA LYS A 114 -12.60 6.27 -4.53
C LYS A 114 -11.73 7.47 -4.15
N ASN A 115 -11.54 8.35 -5.14
CA ASN A 115 -11.72 9.80 -5.08
C ASN A 115 -10.94 10.63 -4.04
N SER A 116 -9.65 10.39 -3.88
CA SER A 116 -8.75 11.53 -3.74
C SER A 116 -7.64 11.39 -4.77
N GLN A 117 -7.46 12.40 -5.64
CA GLN A 117 -6.30 12.48 -6.54
C GLN A 117 -5.00 12.21 -5.76
N GLU A 118 -4.93 12.61 -4.49
CA GLU A 118 -3.80 12.34 -3.60
C GLU A 118 -3.51 10.85 -3.34
N LYS A 119 -4.51 9.97 -3.35
CA LYS A 119 -4.31 8.53 -3.14
C LYS A 119 -3.89 7.79 -4.42
N THR A 120 -4.21 8.30 -5.60
CA THR A 120 -3.88 7.68 -6.89
C THR A 120 -2.66 8.28 -7.59
N THR A 121 -2.21 9.46 -7.14
CA THR A 121 -0.99 10.12 -7.64
C THR A 121 0.25 9.58 -6.95
N LEU A 122 1.35 9.44 -7.71
CA LEU A 122 2.64 9.05 -7.17
C LEU A 122 3.23 10.20 -6.35
N ASP A 123 3.68 9.90 -5.13
CA ASP A 123 4.53 10.80 -4.37
C ASP A 123 5.96 10.87 -4.96
N ASP A 124 6.79 11.78 -4.46
CA ASP A 124 8.13 11.97 -5.03
C ASP A 124 9.00 10.70 -4.92
N LYS A 125 8.91 9.96 -3.81
CA LYS A 125 9.66 8.71 -3.62
C LYS A 125 9.21 7.64 -4.62
N GLU A 126 7.91 7.51 -4.80
CA GLU A 126 7.30 6.59 -5.77
C GLU A 126 7.68 6.96 -7.21
N LYS A 127 7.67 8.26 -7.57
CA LYS A 127 8.13 8.71 -8.90
C LYS A 127 9.57 8.32 -9.17
N ILE A 128 10.45 8.50 -8.19
CA ILE A 128 11.87 8.14 -8.31
C ILE A 128 12.02 6.65 -8.55
N ILE A 129 11.41 5.81 -7.70
CA ILE A 129 11.47 4.34 -7.84
C ILE A 129 10.98 3.92 -9.23
N LEU A 130 9.82 4.43 -9.66
CA LEU A 130 9.24 4.04 -10.94
C LEU A 130 10.11 4.49 -12.12
N PHE A 131 10.62 5.72 -12.08
CA PHE A 131 11.50 6.24 -13.12
C PHE A 131 12.84 5.50 -13.19
N THR A 132 13.40 5.10 -12.04
CA THR A 132 14.59 4.24 -11.97
C THR A 132 14.36 2.91 -12.66
N MET A 133 13.23 2.26 -12.37
CA MET A 133 12.89 0.96 -13.00
C MET A 133 12.65 1.09 -14.50
N ILE A 134 12.05 2.19 -14.96
CA ILE A 134 11.87 2.47 -16.39
C ILE A 134 13.22 2.68 -17.07
N SER A 135 14.07 3.52 -16.47
CA SER A 135 15.39 3.86 -17.02
C SER A 135 16.31 2.64 -17.11
N ALA A 136 16.29 1.78 -16.09
CA ALA A 136 17.02 0.52 -16.08
C ALA A 136 16.36 -0.61 -16.89
N ARG A 137 15.15 -0.38 -17.41
CA ARG A 137 14.37 -1.38 -18.17
C ARG A 137 14.08 -2.66 -17.40
N ALA A 138 13.67 -2.51 -16.14
CA ALA A 138 13.30 -3.62 -15.27
C ALA A 138 11.91 -4.20 -15.60
N PHE A 139 11.71 -4.69 -16.84
CA PHE A 139 10.39 -4.91 -17.47
C PHE A 139 9.84 -6.33 -17.39
N SER A 140 10.54 -7.22 -16.69
CA SER A 140 10.08 -8.59 -16.45
C SER A 140 10.77 -9.15 -15.22
N GLU A 141 10.29 -10.30 -14.73
CA GLU A 141 10.93 -11.03 -13.64
C GLU A 141 12.40 -11.35 -13.91
N LYS A 142 12.74 -11.68 -15.17
CA LYS A 142 14.11 -11.94 -15.63
C LYS A 142 15.00 -10.68 -15.71
N SER A 143 14.43 -9.51 -15.55
CA SER A 143 15.13 -8.23 -15.49
C SER A 143 14.66 -7.46 -14.26
N SER A 144 14.56 -8.13 -13.13
CA SER A 144 14.07 -7.52 -11.90
C SER A 144 15.15 -6.69 -11.20
N VAL A 145 14.70 -5.69 -10.44
CA VAL A 145 15.47 -5.02 -9.40
C VAL A 145 15.77 -6.05 -8.31
N ASN A 146 16.94 -6.68 -8.39
CA ASN A 146 17.37 -7.63 -7.38
C ASN A 146 18.10 -6.93 -6.22
N LEU A 147 17.50 -7.05 -5.02
CA LEU A 147 17.99 -6.45 -3.79
C LEU A 147 18.35 -7.51 -2.74
N LYS A 148 18.63 -8.76 -3.16
CA LYS A 148 19.02 -9.84 -2.26
C LYS A 148 20.33 -9.48 -1.55
N PRO A 149 20.47 -9.75 -0.23
CA PRO A 149 21.68 -9.42 0.50
C PRO A 149 22.95 -10.10 -0.03
N SER A 150 22.80 -11.29 -0.61
CA SER A 150 23.87 -12.08 -1.23
C SER A 150 24.34 -11.52 -2.57
N GLU A 151 23.63 -10.55 -3.16
CA GLU A 151 23.97 -9.97 -4.45
C GLU A 151 24.56 -8.56 -4.30
N ASN A 152 25.61 -8.29 -5.07
CA ASN A 152 26.34 -7.02 -5.08
C ASN A 152 25.69 -5.95 -5.99
N LYS A 153 24.37 -6.00 -6.16
CA LYS A 153 23.63 -5.07 -7.05
C LYS A 153 22.97 -3.89 -6.32
N ARG A 154 22.89 -3.96 -4.99
CA ARG A 154 22.16 -2.99 -4.17
C ARG A 154 22.76 -1.58 -4.23
N ASP A 155 24.08 -1.46 -4.21
CA ASP A 155 24.78 -0.17 -4.37
C ASP A 155 24.51 0.40 -5.76
N LYS A 156 24.50 -0.45 -6.79
CA LYS A 156 24.22 0.00 -8.15
C LYS A 156 22.80 0.52 -8.31
N TRP A 157 21.82 -0.14 -7.68
CA TRP A 157 20.46 0.38 -7.61
C TRP A 157 20.34 1.69 -6.84
N LEU A 158 21.17 1.89 -5.81
CA LEU A 158 21.23 3.16 -5.09
C LEU A 158 21.75 4.29 -5.99
N GLU A 159 22.83 4.06 -6.75
CA GLU A 159 23.33 5.02 -7.75
C GLU A 159 22.24 5.41 -8.76
N LEU A 160 21.47 4.43 -9.25
CA LEU A 160 20.39 4.71 -10.20
C LEU A 160 19.22 5.49 -9.58
N LEU A 161 18.89 5.21 -8.32
CA LEU A 161 17.89 5.99 -7.58
C LEU A 161 18.36 7.44 -7.40
N GLU A 162 19.63 7.68 -7.09
CA GLU A 162 20.21 9.02 -6.99
C GLU A 162 20.19 9.76 -8.33
N ALA A 163 20.61 9.09 -9.42
CA ALA A 163 20.56 9.66 -10.76
C ALA A 163 19.12 10.01 -11.19
N SER A 164 18.16 9.16 -10.82
CA SER A 164 16.73 9.39 -11.09
C SER A 164 16.17 10.55 -10.26
N TYR A 165 16.57 10.66 -8.98
CA TYR A 165 16.23 11.81 -8.13
C TYR A 165 16.74 13.10 -8.75
N ASP A 166 18.04 13.17 -9.09
CA ASP A 166 18.65 14.39 -9.62
C ASP A 166 18.01 14.80 -10.95
N PHE A 167 17.75 13.82 -11.83
CA PHE A 167 17.05 14.06 -13.10
C PHE A 167 15.65 14.65 -12.86
N LEU A 168 14.80 13.98 -12.09
CA LEU A 168 13.43 14.43 -11.85
C LEU A 168 13.38 15.77 -11.11
N LYS A 169 14.33 16.03 -10.20
CA LYS A 169 14.44 17.27 -9.44
C LYS A 169 14.78 18.44 -10.36
N ASN A 170 15.73 18.26 -11.26
CA ASN A 170 16.16 19.29 -12.22
C ASN A 170 15.03 19.73 -13.16
N PHE A 171 14.08 18.84 -13.46
CA PHE A 171 12.90 19.16 -14.26
C PHE A 171 11.66 19.57 -13.42
N GLY A 172 11.82 19.76 -12.11
CA GLY A 172 10.72 20.15 -11.22
C GLY A 172 9.60 19.11 -11.09
N LYS A 173 9.87 17.84 -11.43
CA LYS A 173 8.88 16.73 -11.36
C LYS A 173 8.77 16.11 -9.97
N ILE A 174 9.75 16.39 -9.10
CA ILE A 174 9.74 16.14 -7.66
C ILE A 174 10.16 17.40 -6.91
N ASN A 175 9.48 17.75 -5.81
CA ASN A 175 9.68 19.05 -5.15
C ASN A 175 9.68 18.98 -3.62
N LYS A 176 9.00 18.01 -3.02
CA LYS A 176 8.73 17.92 -1.59
C LYS A 176 9.84 17.20 -0.83
N ILE A 177 10.36 16.11 -1.38
CA ILE A 177 11.38 15.30 -0.71
C ILE A 177 12.78 15.90 -0.89
N ARG A 178 13.58 15.91 0.18
CA ARG A 178 15.00 16.29 0.13
C ARG A 178 15.85 15.06 -0.11
N LYS A 179 17.01 15.23 -0.75
CA LYS A 179 17.92 14.13 -1.11
C LYS A 179 18.38 13.39 0.15
N GLU A 180 18.75 14.14 1.18
CA GLU A 180 19.26 13.63 2.45
C GLU A 180 18.21 12.81 3.19
N ASP A 181 16.94 13.21 3.11
CA ASP A 181 15.83 12.51 3.74
C ASP A 181 15.51 11.19 3.01
N LEU A 182 15.59 11.19 1.68
CA LEU A 182 15.34 9.99 0.87
C LEU A 182 16.41 8.91 1.07
N PHE A 183 17.68 9.31 1.10
CA PHE A 183 18.82 8.40 1.14
C PHE A 183 19.39 8.20 2.56
N LYS A 184 18.65 8.62 3.59
CA LYS A 184 19.03 8.38 4.98
C LYS A 184 18.97 6.88 5.31
N LYS A 185 20.08 6.34 5.82
CA LYS A 185 20.12 4.97 6.34
C LYS A 185 19.23 4.82 7.57
N MET A 186 18.27 3.88 7.52
CA MET A 186 17.41 3.53 8.65
C MET A 186 17.75 2.12 9.15
N GLY A 187 18.41 2.04 10.31
CA GLY A 187 18.83 0.78 10.90
C GLY A 187 19.89 0.04 10.07
N ASN A 188 19.80 -1.30 10.03
CA ASN A 188 20.76 -2.17 9.35
C ASN A 188 20.38 -2.51 7.92
N GLU A 189 19.22 -2.05 7.43
CA GLU A 189 18.78 -2.29 6.05
C GLU A 189 19.59 -1.44 5.06
N HIS A 190 19.88 -2.01 3.90
CA HIS A 190 20.50 -1.26 2.80
C HIS A 190 19.53 -0.18 2.29
N ILE A 191 20.04 1.01 1.97
CA ILE A 191 19.20 2.19 1.62
C ILE A 191 18.26 1.86 0.45
N ALA A 192 18.80 1.32 -0.66
CA ALA A 192 17.98 0.88 -1.79
C ALA A 192 16.89 -0.12 -1.38
N SER A 193 17.22 -1.14 -0.58
CA SER A 193 16.24 -2.12 -0.08
C SER A 193 15.12 -1.44 0.71
N SER A 194 15.47 -0.50 1.60
CA SER A 194 14.49 0.24 2.40
C SER A 194 13.58 1.13 1.55
N ILE A 195 14.14 1.76 0.50
CA ILE A 195 13.39 2.59 -0.43
C ILE A 195 12.33 1.75 -1.17
N PHE A 196 12.72 0.62 -1.76
CA PHE A 196 11.80 -0.25 -2.50
C PHE A 196 10.77 -0.94 -1.59
N ARG A 197 11.22 -1.51 -0.45
CA ARG A 197 10.36 -2.29 0.45
C ARG A 197 9.27 -1.45 1.11
N HIS A 198 9.60 -0.23 1.52
CA HIS A 198 8.65 0.65 2.19
C HIS A 198 7.85 1.48 1.18
N ASN A 199 7.18 0.78 0.26
CA ASN A 199 6.31 1.37 -0.76
C ASN A 199 5.04 0.53 -1.03
N ASN A 200 4.20 0.42 0.00
CA ASN A 200 3.05 -0.49 0.02
C ASN A 200 1.90 -0.08 -0.92
N ARG A 201 1.93 1.13 -1.49
CA ARG A 201 0.85 1.66 -2.35
C ARG A 201 1.22 1.66 -3.83
N MET A 202 2.49 1.47 -4.19
CA MET A 202 2.95 1.47 -5.58
C MET A 202 2.16 0.49 -6.45
N ALA A 203 1.96 -0.74 -5.98
CA ALA A 203 1.21 -1.77 -6.72
C ALA A 203 -0.22 -1.31 -7.03
N GLN A 204 -0.90 -0.64 -6.09
CA GLN A 204 -2.25 -0.11 -6.31
C GLN A 204 -2.24 1.07 -7.30
N LYS A 205 -1.33 2.04 -7.12
CA LYS A 205 -1.22 3.23 -7.97
C LYS A 205 -0.84 2.91 -9.41
N THR A 206 -0.05 1.85 -9.61
CA THR A 206 0.37 1.35 -10.92
C THR A 206 -0.53 0.25 -11.49
N LYS A 207 -1.71 -0.01 -10.89
CA LYS A 207 -2.65 -1.06 -11.34
C LYS A 207 -1.98 -2.43 -11.50
N LEU A 208 -1.15 -2.79 -10.52
CA LEU A 208 -0.39 -4.04 -10.42
C LEU A 208 0.68 -4.24 -11.51
N ILE A 209 1.06 -3.17 -12.23
CA ILE A 209 2.23 -3.21 -13.12
C ILE A 209 3.52 -3.31 -12.29
N TYR A 210 3.64 -2.55 -11.20
CA TYR A 210 4.73 -2.74 -10.24
C TYR A 210 4.50 -4.02 -9.44
N LYS A 211 5.41 -5.00 -9.56
CA LYS A 211 5.32 -6.31 -8.91
C LYS A 211 6.51 -6.58 -8.00
N TYR A 212 6.23 -7.24 -6.88
CA TYR A 212 7.19 -7.83 -5.97
C TYR A 212 7.10 -9.35 -6.12
N THR A 213 8.23 -10.05 -6.31
CA THR A 213 8.24 -11.50 -6.52
C THR A 213 8.11 -12.30 -5.22
N GLY A 214 8.38 -11.69 -4.06
CA GLY A 214 8.48 -12.40 -2.78
C GLY A 214 9.91 -12.52 -2.26
N ASP A 215 10.93 -12.35 -3.11
CA ASP A 215 12.34 -12.62 -2.79
C ASP A 215 13.24 -11.39 -3.02
N TYR A 216 12.90 -10.25 -2.40
CA TYR A 216 13.65 -9.00 -2.55
C TYR A 216 13.81 -8.50 -4.00
N GLU A 217 12.95 -8.98 -4.91
CA GLU A 217 12.99 -8.65 -6.33
C GLU A 217 11.72 -7.93 -6.77
N TYR A 218 11.91 -6.88 -7.57
CA TYR A 218 10.82 -6.02 -8.04
C TYR A 218 10.92 -5.80 -9.56
N PHE A 219 9.81 -5.79 -10.27
CA PHE A 219 9.81 -5.51 -11.72
C PHE A 219 8.55 -4.78 -12.16
N LEU A 220 8.58 -4.23 -13.36
CA LEU A 220 7.42 -3.67 -14.03
C LEU A 220 6.90 -4.71 -15.02
N ASP A 221 5.67 -5.16 -14.85
CA ASP A 221 5.03 -6.19 -15.67
C ASP A 221 4.60 -5.66 -17.05
N ILE A 222 5.58 -5.23 -17.85
CA ILE A 222 5.41 -4.59 -19.15
C ILE A 222 5.64 -5.60 -20.27
N TYR A 223 6.46 -6.61 -20.02
CA TYR A 223 6.78 -7.66 -20.97
C TYR A 223 6.21 -9.01 -20.52
N SER A 224 5.28 -9.54 -21.30
CA SER A 224 4.62 -10.83 -21.04
C SER A 224 4.37 -11.54 -22.36
N ASN A 225 4.45 -12.88 -22.39
CA ASN A 225 4.21 -13.67 -23.60
C ASN A 225 5.04 -13.22 -24.81
N TYR A 226 6.29 -12.82 -24.56
CA TYR A 226 7.23 -12.30 -25.58
C TYR A 226 6.81 -10.96 -26.22
N GLU A 227 5.87 -10.24 -25.62
CA GLU A 227 5.37 -8.97 -26.13
C GLU A 227 5.55 -7.84 -25.12
N PHE A 228 6.02 -6.69 -25.63
CA PHE A 228 6.13 -5.45 -24.86
C PHE A 228 4.82 -4.67 -24.96
N SER A 229 4.22 -4.33 -23.83
CA SER A 229 2.99 -3.54 -23.76
C SER A 229 3.30 -2.04 -23.75
N THR A 230 3.21 -1.42 -24.93
CA THR A 230 3.25 0.05 -25.07
C THR A 230 2.17 0.72 -24.22
N GLU A 231 0.99 0.11 -24.11
CA GLU A 231 -0.12 0.63 -23.31
C GLU A 231 0.23 0.73 -21.82
N LYS A 232 0.78 -0.34 -21.23
CA LYS A 232 1.21 -0.33 -19.82
C LYS A 232 2.33 0.69 -19.59
N MET A 233 3.29 0.76 -20.51
CA MET A 233 4.39 1.74 -20.41
C MET A 233 3.89 3.19 -20.51
N SER A 234 2.99 3.46 -21.45
CA SER A 234 2.35 4.77 -21.63
C SER A 234 1.62 5.22 -20.36
N TYR A 235 0.86 4.32 -19.74
CA TYR A 235 0.21 4.59 -18.45
C TYR A 235 1.21 4.94 -17.33
N LEU A 236 2.35 4.25 -17.26
CA LEU A 236 3.39 4.57 -16.25
C LEU A 236 4.04 5.93 -16.50
N PHE A 237 4.33 6.29 -17.76
CA PHE A 237 4.82 7.61 -18.11
C PHE A 237 3.80 8.71 -17.78
N TRP A 238 2.50 8.46 -18.05
CA TRP A 238 1.45 9.37 -17.63
C TRP A 238 1.38 9.50 -16.10
N LYS A 239 1.56 8.41 -15.33
CA LYS A 239 1.62 8.49 -13.87
C LYS A 239 2.82 9.31 -13.35
N LEU A 240 3.94 9.31 -14.06
CA LEU A 240 5.12 10.10 -13.70
C LEU A 240 4.95 11.59 -14.04
N PHE A 241 4.45 11.90 -15.24
CA PHE A 241 4.55 13.22 -15.84
C PHE A 241 3.21 13.91 -16.09
N GLN A 242 2.09 13.19 -15.92
CA GLN A 242 0.71 13.68 -16.07
C GLN A 242 0.41 14.31 -17.44
N GLY A 243 1.14 13.91 -18.47
CA GLY A 243 1.05 14.47 -19.83
C GLY A 243 1.61 15.88 -19.97
N GLU A 244 2.30 16.41 -18.96
CA GLU A 244 2.88 17.77 -18.96
C GLU A 244 4.37 17.72 -19.33
N LEU A 245 4.68 17.53 -20.62
CA LEU A 245 6.04 17.47 -21.13
C LEU A 245 6.20 18.36 -22.36
N SER A 246 7.28 19.15 -22.39
CA SER A 246 7.73 19.79 -23.63
C SER A 246 8.52 18.80 -24.49
N GLU A 247 8.66 19.10 -25.78
CA GLU A 247 9.44 18.29 -26.72
C GLU A 247 10.90 18.11 -26.23
N GLU A 248 11.53 19.18 -25.75
CA GLU A 248 12.88 19.12 -25.16
C GLU A 248 12.95 18.14 -23.96
N MET A 249 11.91 18.10 -23.12
CA MET A 249 11.88 17.16 -21.99
C MET A 249 11.72 15.71 -22.45
N ILE A 250 10.93 15.46 -23.50
CA ILE A 250 10.75 14.13 -24.09
C ILE A 250 12.10 13.58 -24.52
N ASP A 251 12.88 14.36 -25.28
CA ASP A 251 14.19 13.93 -25.74
C ASP A 251 15.15 13.67 -24.59
N LYS A 252 15.21 14.54 -23.58
CA LYS A 252 16.07 14.34 -22.41
C LYS A 252 15.67 13.13 -21.57
N ILE A 253 14.38 12.81 -21.46
CA ILE A 253 13.89 11.60 -20.77
C ILE A 253 14.36 10.36 -21.52
N ILE A 254 14.17 10.32 -22.84
CA ILE A 254 14.56 9.18 -23.67
C ILE A 254 16.08 9.00 -23.68
N GLU A 255 16.84 10.09 -23.82
CA GLU A 255 18.30 10.06 -23.74
C GLU A 255 18.76 9.49 -22.38
N HIS A 256 18.17 9.97 -21.27
CA HIS A 256 18.48 9.46 -19.95
C HIS A 256 18.21 7.96 -19.82
N CYS A 257 17.02 7.50 -20.21
CA CYS A 257 16.65 6.08 -20.15
C CYS A 257 17.57 5.21 -21.02
N ASN A 258 17.89 5.67 -22.24
CA ASN A 258 18.75 4.95 -23.16
C ASN A 258 20.19 4.87 -22.65
N ARG A 259 20.70 5.96 -22.06
CA ARG A 259 22.03 5.99 -21.44
C ARG A 259 22.12 5.02 -20.26
N ILE A 260 21.15 5.04 -19.35
CA ILE A 260 21.13 4.11 -18.22
C ILE A 260 21.06 2.66 -18.71
N SER A 261 20.16 2.35 -19.64
CA SER A 261 20.07 0.98 -20.16
C SER A 261 21.38 0.53 -20.82
N LYS A 262 22.03 1.37 -21.64
CA LYS A 262 23.27 0.98 -22.34
C LYS A 262 24.45 0.80 -21.38
N ASN A 263 24.58 1.68 -20.40
CA ASN A 263 25.76 1.71 -19.54
C ASN A 263 25.64 0.80 -18.32
N GLU A 264 24.43 0.63 -17.79
CA GLU A 264 24.23 0.09 -16.45
C GLU A 264 23.67 -1.34 -16.46
N SER A 265 23.02 -1.77 -17.54
CA SER A 265 22.38 -3.09 -17.62
C SER A 265 23.35 -4.25 -17.39
N ILE A 266 24.62 -4.10 -17.79
CA ILE A 266 25.65 -5.13 -17.62
C ILE A 266 25.97 -5.42 -16.15
N TYR A 267 25.76 -4.43 -15.26
CA TYR A 267 26.02 -4.55 -13.83
C TYR A 267 24.78 -5.02 -13.06
N LEU A 268 23.60 -4.93 -13.67
CA LEU A 268 22.32 -5.16 -13.02
C LEU A 268 21.69 -6.50 -13.40
N PHE A 269 21.85 -6.91 -14.66
CA PHE A 269 21.10 -8.04 -15.21
C PHE A 269 22.00 -9.07 -15.89
N ASN A 270 21.47 -10.30 -15.98
CA ASN A 270 22.03 -11.32 -16.84
C ASN A 270 21.73 -10.96 -18.30
N LEU A 271 22.74 -10.61 -19.09
CA LEU A 271 22.57 -10.17 -20.48
C LEU A 271 21.98 -11.25 -21.41
N SER A 272 22.08 -12.53 -21.05
CA SER A 272 21.43 -13.61 -21.81
C SER A 272 19.90 -13.61 -21.67
N GLU A 273 19.39 -12.98 -20.61
CA GLU A 273 17.95 -12.91 -20.30
C GLU A 273 17.40 -11.48 -20.42
N HIS A 274 18.25 -10.48 -20.24
CA HIS A 274 17.92 -9.07 -20.38
C HIS A 274 17.99 -8.62 -21.85
N ILE A 275 16.89 -8.82 -22.56
CA ILE A 275 16.76 -8.40 -23.98
C ILE A 275 16.48 -6.90 -24.15
N PHE A 276 16.20 -6.18 -23.05
CA PHE A 276 15.68 -4.82 -23.12
C PHE A 276 16.74 -3.78 -23.45
N SER A 277 18.03 -4.11 -23.49
CA SER A 277 19.10 -3.22 -23.95
C SER A 277 19.16 -3.05 -25.47
N LEU A 278 18.37 -3.82 -26.23
CA LEU A 278 18.35 -3.75 -27.69
C LEU A 278 17.72 -2.43 -28.20
N PRO A 279 18.21 -1.86 -29.32
CA PRO A 279 17.72 -0.59 -29.86
C PRO A 279 16.22 -0.55 -30.18
N CYS A 280 15.61 -1.69 -30.49
CA CYS A 280 14.16 -1.74 -30.74
C CYS A 280 13.33 -1.27 -29.54
N TYR A 281 13.84 -1.40 -28.31
CA TYR A 281 13.18 -0.90 -27.11
C TYR A 281 13.36 0.62 -26.91
N ASP A 282 14.39 1.24 -27.50
CA ASP A 282 14.56 2.70 -27.48
C ASP A 282 13.36 3.37 -28.16
N ASN A 283 12.93 2.85 -29.31
CA ASN A 283 11.76 3.33 -30.04
C ASN A 283 10.46 3.05 -29.26
N LYS A 284 10.30 1.84 -28.70
CA LYS A 284 9.11 1.51 -27.90
C LYS A 284 8.94 2.42 -26.68
N LEU A 285 10.03 2.81 -26.01
CA LEU A 285 9.98 3.79 -24.92
C LEU A 285 9.53 5.16 -25.42
N ARG A 286 10.09 5.65 -26.54
CA ARG A 286 9.72 6.93 -27.14
C ARG A 286 8.24 6.95 -27.54
N ASP A 287 7.78 5.92 -28.23
CA ASP A 287 6.39 5.79 -28.67
C ASP A 287 5.43 5.76 -27.48
N SER A 288 5.78 5.02 -26.42
CA SER A 288 4.98 4.97 -25.19
C SER A 288 4.93 6.32 -24.47
N LEU A 289 6.05 7.07 -24.44
CA LEU A 289 6.10 8.39 -23.83
C LEU A 289 5.24 9.39 -24.59
N LEU A 290 5.29 9.36 -25.94
CA LEU A 290 4.44 10.20 -26.79
C LEU A 290 2.96 9.85 -26.62
N ASP A 291 2.61 8.56 -26.61
CA ASP A 291 1.24 8.12 -26.36
C ASP A 291 0.74 8.56 -24.97
N SER A 292 1.61 8.63 -23.95
CA SER A 292 1.23 9.09 -22.61
C SER A 292 0.74 10.55 -22.58
N ILE A 293 1.18 11.34 -23.56
CA ILE A 293 0.80 12.75 -23.75
C ILE A 293 -0.46 12.84 -24.62
N ILE A 294 -0.46 12.14 -25.76
CA ILE A 294 -1.58 12.17 -26.73
C ILE A 294 -2.85 11.58 -26.10
N SER A 295 -2.71 10.46 -25.39
CA SER A 295 -3.81 9.73 -24.75
C SER A 295 -4.12 10.23 -23.33
N ARG A 296 -3.78 11.48 -22.98
CA ARG A 296 -3.98 12.04 -21.63
C ARG A 296 -5.40 11.84 -21.09
N SER A 297 -6.42 12.13 -21.89
CA SER A 297 -7.83 11.99 -21.48
C SER A 297 -8.22 10.54 -21.18
N LYS A 298 -7.68 9.57 -21.93
CA LYS A 298 -7.83 8.14 -21.65
C LYS A 298 -7.30 7.83 -20.26
N TRP A 299 -6.13 8.34 -19.91
CA TRP A 299 -5.48 8.04 -18.65
C TRP A 299 -6.12 8.74 -17.45
N GLU A 300 -6.60 9.97 -17.62
CA GLU A 300 -7.36 10.69 -16.59
C GLU A 300 -8.66 9.96 -16.19
N ASN A 301 -9.27 9.21 -17.11
CA ASN A 301 -10.47 8.40 -16.83
C ASN A 301 -10.16 7.07 -16.12
N ILE A 302 -8.95 6.54 -16.26
CA ILE A 302 -8.53 5.24 -15.69
C ILE A 302 -7.81 5.41 -14.35
N GLY A 303 -7.10 6.52 -14.19
CA GLY A 303 -6.11 6.78 -13.15
C GLY A 303 -6.64 7.35 -11.85
#